data_AF-A0A1C6L1L1-F1
#
_entry.id   AF-A0A1C6L1L1-F1
#
_cell.length_a   1.000
_cell.length_b   1.000
_cell.length_c   1.000
_cell.angle_alpha   90.00
_cell.angle_beta   90.00
_cell.angle_gamma   90.00
#
_symmetry.space_group_name_H-M   'P 1'
#
loop_
_entity.id
_entity.type
_entity.pdbx_description
1 polymer ?
#
loop_
_entity_poly.entity_id
_entity_poly.type
_entity_poly.pdbx_seq_one_letter_code
_entity_poly.pdbx_strand_id
1 'polypeptide(L)'
;MKLRGSGTFIQALKRTRQLAKKHDAQMKGYMLLLFIYAGATILLPLITVNVIDALVQADDFRQFLLLALLFFFANITKAIFRAVINIYTTRREFQYGKDLEWILMDCFFKKKGEFYVKIRYEF
;
A
#
# COMPACT_ATOMS: atom_id res chain seq x y z
N MET A 1 14.54 -32.16 -31.51
CA MET A 1 14.72 -30.96 -30.68
C MET A 1 14.06 -31.18 -29.33
N LYS A 2 14.82 -31.41 -28.25
CA LYS A 2 14.26 -31.46 -26.88
C LYS A 2 13.87 -30.05 -26.47
N LEU A 3 12.63 -29.85 -26.00
CA LEU A 3 12.14 -28.61 -25.42
C LEU A 3 13.06 -28.21 -24.24
N ARG A 4 14.08 -27.40 -24.51
CA ARG A 4 14.97 -26.78 -23.51
C ARG A 4 14.24 -25.79 -22.58
N GLY A 5 12.92 -25.62 -22.72
CA GLY A 5 12.12 -24.64 -22.00
C GLY A 5 11.46 -25.10 -20.70
N SER A 6 11.29 -26.40 -20.44
CA SER A 6 10.53 -26.84 -19.24
C SER A 6 11.31 -26.62 -17.93
N GLY A 7 12.63 -26.85 -17.94
CA GLY A 7 13.49 -26.65 -16.77
C GLY A 7 13.65 -25.18 -16.36
N THR A 8 13.83 -24.28 -17.34
CA THR A 8 13.92 -22.83 -17.11
C THR A 8 12.57 -22.25 -16.69
N PHE A 9 11.46 -22.74 -17.24
CA PHE A 9 10.11 -22.35 -16.83
C PHE A 9 9.80 -22.77 -15.38
N ILE A 10 10.09 -24.02 -15.00
CA ILE A 10 9.88 -24.50 -13.62
C ILE A 10 10.77 -23.74 -12.62
N GLN A 11 12.00 -23.40 -13.01
CA GLN A 11 12.92 -22.61 -12.19
C GLN A 11 12.43 -21.17 -12.00
N ALA A 12 11.95 -20.53 -13.07
CA ALA A 12 11.33 -19.20 -12.99
C ALA A 12 10.10 -19.24 -12.06
N LEU A 13 9.22 -20.24 -12.23
CA LEU A 13 8.03 -20.42 -11.40
C LEU A 13 8.35 -20.61 -9.91
N LYS A 14 9.42 -21.35 -9.59
CA LYS A 14 9.85 -21.54 -8.20
C LYS A 14 10.35 -20.23 -7.58
N ARG A 15 11.12 -19.43 -8.34
CA ARG A 15 11.65 -18.14 -7.88
C ARG A 15 10.56 -17.08 -7.74
N THR A 16 9.61 -16.99 -8.67
CA THR A 16 8.47 -16.07 -8.55
C THR A 16 7.59 -16.44 -7.36
N ARG A 17 7.36 -17.73 -7.10
CA ARG A 17 6.62 -18.19 -5.91
C ARG A 17 7.34 -17.83 -4.60
N GLN A 18 8.66 -17.91 -4.56
CA GLN A 18 9.45 -17.47 -3.39
C GLN A 18 9.39 -15.96 -3.20
N LEU A 19 9.46 -15.18 -4.29
CA LEU A 19 9.30 -13.74 -4.26
C LEU A 19 7.90 -13.34 -3.75
N ALA A 20 6.84 -13.98 -4.25
CA ALA A 20 5.47 -13.76 -3.78
C ALA A 20 5.32 -14.06 -2.27
N LYS A 21 5.89 -15.17 -1.77
CA LYS A 21 5.88 -15.46 -0.33
C LYS A 21 6.62 -14.41 0.51
N LYS A 22 7.76 -13.92 0.03
CA LYS A 22 8.51 -12.85 0.72
C LYS A 22 7.71 -11.54 0.71
N HIS A 23 7.05 -11.27 -0.41
CA HIS A 23 6.14 -10.14 -0.54
C HIS A 23 4.99 -10.27 0.47
N ASP A 24 4.29 -11.40 0.54
CA ASP A 24 3.19 -11.63 1.49
C ASP A 24 3.59 -11.47 2.96
N ALA A 25 4.80 -11.89 3.35
CA ALA A 25 5.28 -11.70 4.72
C ALA A 25 5.35 -10.22 5.12
N GLN A 26 5.68 -9.34 4.18
CA GLN A 26 5.71 -7.89 4.36
C GLN A 26 4.31 -7.24 4.34
N MET A 27 3.26 -8.00 3.98
CA MET A 27 1.87 -7.52 3.86
C MET A 27 1.19 -7.30 5.22
N LYS A 28 1.71 -7.89 6.31
CA LYS A 28 1.06 -7.86 7.63
C LYS A 28 0.95 -6.44 8.21
N GLY A 29 2.01 -5.65 8.15
CA GLY A 29 2.00 -4.26 8.61
C GLY A 29 1.10 -3.36 7.75
N TYR A 30 1.04 -3.64 6.44
CA TYR A 30 0.16 -2.96 5.51
C TYR A 30 -1.33 -3.25 5.77
N MET A 31 -1.68 -4.50 6.09
CA MET A 31 -3.05 -4.84 6.50
C MET A 31 -3.49 -4.06 7.74
N LEU A 32 -2.62 -3.92 8.75
CA LEU A 32 -2.94 -3.15 9.94
C LEU A 32 -3.24 -1.68 9.60
N LEU A 33 -2.43 -1.06 8.74
CA LEU A 33 -2.67 0.31 8.26
C LEU A 33 -4.00 0.44 7.51
N LEU A 34 -4.34 -0.54 6.66
CA LEU A 34 -5.62 -0.59 5.96
C LEU A 34 -6.81 -0.72 6.92
N PHE A 35 -6.70 -1.55 7.96
CA PHE A 35 -7.74 -1.67 8.98
C PHE A 35 -7.99 -0.36 9.72
N ILE A 36 -6.93 0.33 10.14
CA ILE A 36 -7.02 1.63 10.80
C ILE A 36 -7.67 2.66 9.87
N TYR A 37 -7.25 2.69 8.60
CA TYR A 37 -7.81 3.59 7.59
C TYR A 37 -9.30 3.32 7.31
N ALA A 38 -9.70 2.05 7.21
CA ALA A 38 -11.09 1.66 7.01
C ALA A 38 -11.95 2.05 8.22
N GLY A 39 -11.48 1.79 9.44
CA GLY A 39 -12.15 2.19 10.67
C GLY A 39 -12.35 3.71 10.74
N ALA A 40 -11.30 4.50 10.46
CA ALA A 40 -11.39 5.95 10.40
C ALA A 40 -12.38 6.43 9.32
N THR A 41 -12.48 5.72 8.20
CA THR A 41 -13.40 6.05 7.11
C THR A 41 -14.86 5.86 7.52
N ILE A 42 -15.17 4.85 8.34
CA ILE A 42 -16.52 4.56 8.86
C ILE A 42 -16.87 5.46 10.05
N LEU A 43 -15.90 5.79 10.90
CA LEU A 43 -16.10 6.65 12.07
C LEU A 43 -16.36 8.11 11.69
N LEU A 44 -15.79 8.58 10.58
CA LEU A 44 -15.87 9.98 10.19
C LEU A 44 -17.32 10.48 9.97
N PRO A 45 -18.19 9.76 9.24
CA PRO A 45 -19.61 10.11 9.14
C PRO A 45 -20.33 10.17 10.49
N LEU A 46 -20.03 9.28 11.43
CA LEU A 46 -20.64 9.29 12.76
C LEU A 46 -20.27 10.55 13.54
N ILE A 47 -19.00 10.97 13.46
CA ILE A 47 -18.53 12.23 14.03
C ILE A 47 -19.26 13.40 13.35
N THR A 48 -19.42 13.38 12.02
CA THR A 48 -20.13 14.44 11.29
C THR A 48 -21.56 14.61 11.77
N VAL A 49 -22.30 13.52 11.99
CA VAL A 49 -23.67 13.58 12.53
C VAL A 49 -23.67 14.26 13.90
N ASN A 50 -22.78 13.85 14.81
CA ASN A 50 -22.68 14.47 16.14
C ASN A 50 -22.30 15.95 16.09
N VAL A 51 -21.44 16.37 15.15
CA VAL A 51 -21.08 17.79 14.95
C VAL A 51 -22.30 18.59 14.49
N ILE A 52 -23.10 18.04 13.56
CA ILE A 52 -24.32 18.69 13.06
C ILE A 52 -25.36 18.78 14.18
N ASP A 53 -25.57 17.72 14.95
CA ASP A 53 -26.52 17.71 16.07
C ASP A 53 -26.12 18.74 17.14
N ALA A 54 -24.84 18.83 17.48
CA ALA A 54 -24.33 19.83 18.42
C ALA A 54 -24.49 21.27 17.90
N LEU A 55 -24.36 21.47 16.58
CA LEU A 55 -24.59 22.78 15.95
C LEU A 55 -26.08 23.16 15.99
N VAL A 56 -26.98 22.20 15.71
CA VAL A 56 -28.44 22.41 15.65
C VAL A 56 -29.03 22.63 17.03
N GLN A 57 -28.52 21.94 18.06
CA GLN A 57 -29.02 22.10 19.43
C GLN A 57 -28.65 23.45 20.05
N ALA A 58 -27.72 24.21 19.45
CA ALA A 58 -27.37 25.62 19.74
C ALA A 58 -27.06 25.99 21.22
N ASP A 59 -27.03 25.03 22.14
CA ASP A 59 -26.95 25.28 23.59
C ASP A 59 -25.52 25.17 24.14
N ASP A 60 -24.62 24.42 23.49
CA ASP A 60 -23.24 24.24 23.96
C ASP A 60 -22.18 24.43 22.85
N PHE A 61 -21.74 25.68 22.69
CA PHE A 61 -20.67 26.05 21.77
C PHE A 61 -19.34 25.33 22.06
N ARG A 62 -19.05 24.98 23.32
CA ARG A 62 -17.79 24.28 23.67
C ARG A 62 -17.83 22.84 23.18
N GLN A 63 -18.96 22.17 23.35
CA GLN A 63 -19.15 20.81 22.84
C GLN A 63 -19.06 20.78 21.31
N PHE A 64 -19.68 21.73 20.63
CA PHE A 64 -19.52 21.90 19.19
C PHE A 64 -18.06 22.09 18.78
N LEU A 65 -17.33 23.00 19.43
CA LEU A 65 -15.94 23.29 19.11
C LEU A 65 -15.04 22.04 19.27
N LEU A 66 -15.23 21.27 20.35
CA LEU A 66 -14.50 20.02 20.59
C LEU A 66 -14.78 18.98 19.49
N LEU A 67 -16.05 18.80 19.12
CA LEU A 67 -16.44 17.86 18.06
C LEU A 67 -15.92 18.31 16.68
N ALA A 68 -15.94 19.61 16.39
CA ALA A 68 -15.42 20.17 15.15
C ALA A 68 -13.90 20.00 15.04
N LEU A 69 -13.15 20.21 16.13
CA LEU A 69 -11.72 19.93 16.19
C LEU A 69 -11.46 18.43 15.97
N LEU A 70 -12.19 17.56 16.65
CA LEU A 70 -12.06 16.11 16.49
C LEU A 70 -12.34 15.66 15.05
N PHE A 71 -13.36 16.24 14.41
CA PHE A 71 -13.65 16.03 12.99
C PHE A 71 -12.50 16.48 12.08
N PHE A 72 -11.94 17.67 12.34
CA PHE A 72 -10.84 18.21 11.55
C PHE A 72 -9.58 17.33 11.67
N PHE A 73 -9.21 16.95 12.90
CA PHE A 73 -8.10 16.03 13.16
C PHE A 73 -8.33 14.68 12.48
N ALA A 74 -9.53 14.10 12.59
CA ALA A 74 -9.86 12.83 11.94
C ALA A 74 -9.70 12.91 10.40
N ASN A 75 -10.08 14.02 9.77
CA ASN A 75 -9.90 14.23 8.33
C ASN A 75 -8.43 14.32 7.94
N ILE A 76 -7.63 15.11 8.66
CA ILE A 76 -6.18 15.23 8.41
C ILE A 76 -5.52 13.87 8.56
N THR A 77 -5.79 13.17 9.67
CA THR A 77 -5.24 11.85 9.94
C THR A 77 -5.62 10.86 8.83
N LYS A 78 -6.88 10.84 8.39
CA LYS A 78 -7.33 10.01 7.26
C LYS A 78 -6.59 10.34 5.96
N ALA A 79 -6.37 11.62 5.65
CA ALA A 79 -5.64 12.06 4.47
C ALA A 79 -4.17 11.61 4.51
N ILE A 80 -3.51 11.76 5.66
CA ILE A 80 -2.14 11.30 5.88
C ILE A 80 -2.05 9.78 5.70
N PHE A 81 -2.93 9.00 6.35
CA PHE A 81 -2.94 7.55 6.21
C PHE A 81 -3.14 7.14 4.75
N ARG A 82 -4.05 7.79 4.02
CA ARG A 82 -4.25 7.53 2.58
C ARG A 82 -2.97 7.77 1.78
N ALA A 83 -2.28 8.87 2.02
CA ALA A 83 -1.03 9.20 1.33
C ALA A 83 0.06 8.16 1.64
N VAL A 84 0.24 7.80 2.91
CA VAL A 84 1.21 6.78 3.34
C VAL A 84 0.91 5.43 2.71
N ILE A 85 -0.34 4.98 2.75
CA ILE A 85 -0.80 3.74 2.12
C ILE A 85 -0.50 3.77 0.63
N ASN A 86 -0.81 4.87 -0.06
CA ASN A 86 -0.61 4.98 -1.49
C ASN A 86 0.88 4.94 -1.86
N ILE A 87 1.73 5.70 -1.17
CA ILE A 87 3.19 5.70 -1.36
C ILE A 87 3.76 4.30 -1.11
N TYR A 88 3.37 3.67 0.00
CA TYR A 88 3.85 2.35 0.36
C TYR A 88 3.44 1.30 -0.69
N THR A 89 2.18 1.34 -1.14
CA THR A 89 1.66 0.43 -2.17
C THR A 89 2.41 0.64 -3.49
N THR A 90 2.55 1.90 -3.93
CA THR A 90 3.19 2.25 -5.21
C THR A 90 4.65 1.83 -5.24
N ARG A 91 5.43 2.18 -4.21
CA ARG A 91 6.86 1.82 -4.12
C ARG A 91 7.04 0.30 -4.14
N ARG A 92 6.12 -0.41 -3.50
CA ARG A 92 6.19 -1.86 -3.34
C ARG A 92 5.75 -2.63 -4.59
N GLU A 93 4.66 -2.23 -5.24
CA GLU A 93 4.25 -2.77 -6.53
C GLU A 93 5.32 -2.56 -7.60
N PHE A 94 5.95 -1.38 -7.59
CA PHE A 94 7.08 -1.08 -8.47
C PHE A 94 8.26 -2.03 -8.22
N GLN A 95 8.66 -2.22 -6.96
CA GLN A 95 9.77 -3.12 -6.61
C GLN A 95 9.45 -4.58 -6.97
N TYR A 96 8.23 -5.05 -6.68
CA TYR A 96 7.80 -6.40 -7.02
C TYR A 96 7.79 -6.64 -8.53
N GLY A 97 7.30 -5.66 -9.31
CA GLY A 97 7.35 -5.69 -10.77
C GLY A 97 8.79 -5.78 -11.30
N LYS A 98 9.71 -5.01 -10.73
CA LYS A 98 11.14 -5.05 -11.09
C LYS A 98 11.80 -6.38 -10.76
N ASP A 99 11.51 -6.94 -9.59
CA ASP A 99 12.06 -8.23 -9.17
C ASP A 99 11.52 -9.38 -10.06
N LEU A 100 10.24 -9.33 -10.45
CA LEU A 100 9.65 -10.27 -11.42
C LEU A 100 10.30 -10.15 -12.81
N GLU A 101 10.45 -8.92 -13.32
CA GLU A 101 11.10 -8.64 -14.59
C GLU A 101 12.52 -9.21 -14.61
N TRP A 102 13.26 -9.05 -13.51
CA TRP A 102 14.61 -9.59 -13.36
C TRP A 102 14.65 -11.12 -13.38
N ILE A 103 13.73 -11.80 -12.68
CA ILE A 103 13.63 -13.27 -12.69
C ILE A 103 13.35 -13.78 -14.11
N LEU A 104 12.46 -13.12 -14.85
CA LEU A 104 12.15 -13.50 -16.24
C LEU A 104 13.37 -13.31 -17.14
N MET A 105 14.07 -12.18 -17.04
CA MET A 105 15.27 -11.91 -17.86
C MET A 105 16.41 -12.88 -17.57
N ASP A 106 16.67 -13.18 -16.30
CA ASP A 106 17.71 -14.13 -15.88
C ASP A 106 17.41 -15.56 -16.37
N CYS A 107 16.15 -16.01 -16.22
CA CYS A 107 15.77 -17.39 -16.54
C CYS A 107 15.59 -17.64 -18.05
N PHE A 108 15.07 -16.67 -18.80
CA PHE A 108 14.72 -16.86 -20.22
C PHE A 108 15.77 -16.32 -21.19
N PHE A 109 16.46 -15.24 -20.84
CA PHE A 109 17.33 -14.53 -21.79
C PHE A 109 18.82 -14.64 -21.47
N LYS A 110 19.23 -15.20 -20.31
CA LYS A 110 20.64 -15.29 -19.87
C LYS A 110 21.43 -13.98 -19.99
N LYS A 111 20.74 -12.83 -20.05
CA LYS A 111 21.37 -11.51 -20.05
C LYS A 111 21.56 -11.12 -18.60
N LYS A 112 22.82 -10.97 -18.17
CA LYS A 112 23.11 -10.18 -16.96
C LYS A 112 22.56 -8.78 -17.22
N GLY A 113 21.74 -8.27 -16.30
CA GLY A 113 20.93 -7.06 -16.44
C GLY A 113 21.70 -5.77 -16.73
N GLU A 114 22.30 -5.66 -17.91
CA GLU A 114 23.03 -4.47 -18.37
C GLU A 114 22.10 -3.38 -18.90
N PHE A 115 20.80 -3.65 -19.06
CA PHE A 115 19.88 -2.66 -19.62
C PHE A 115 19.31 -1.64 -18.60
N TYR A 116 19.43 -1.82 -17.28
CA TYR A 116 18.78 -0.92 -16.32
C TYR A 116 19.50 -0.65 -14.98
N VAL A 117 20.83 -0.77 -14.89
CA VAL A 117 21.57 -0.21 -13.72
C VAL A 117 21.60 1.33 -13.73
N LYS A 118 21.10 1.95 -14.80
CA LYS A 118 20.99 3.41 -14.91
C LYS A 118 19.63 3.97 -14.45
N ILE A 119 19.01 3.41 -13.41
CA ILE A 119 18.57 4.27 -12.31
C ILE A 119 18.65 3.50 -10.97
N ARG A 120 19.80 3.56 -10.29
CA ARG A 120 19.81 3.55 -8.83
C ARG A 120 19.11 4.83 -8.39
N TYR A 121 17.84 4.73 -8.04
CA TYR A 121 17.16 5.83 -7.37
C TYR A 121 17.59 5.80 -5.89
N GLU A 122 18.48 6.71 -5.54
CA GLU A 122 18.58 7.24 -4.18
C GLU A 122 17.27 8.00 -3.90
N PHE A 123 16.35 7.35 -3.19
CA PHE A 123 15.22 7.97 -2.50
C PHE A 123 15.01 7.31 -1.14
#